data_AF-A0A2V6L8T8-F1
#
_entry.id   AF-A0A2V6L8T8-F1
#
_cell.length_a   1.000
_cell.length_b   1.000
_cell.length_c   1.000
_cell.angle_alpha   90.00
_cell.angle_beta   90.00
_cell.angle_gamma   90.00
#
_symmetry.space_group_name_H-M   'P 1'
#
loop_
_entity.id
_entity.type
_entity.pdbx_description
1 polymer ?
#
loop_
_entity_poly.entity_id
_entity_poly.type
_entity_poly.pdbx_seq_one_letter_code
_entity_poly.pdbx_strand_id
1 'polypeptide(L)'
;MTKTVLALTIGFLAVSFLRAQETLPSPSPTATPSRSIRISFVPPPLEGKISLGVYSEWGQLVRVLHQEAEFDEFTIGADALSTKWDGKDDYDYDLPPGKYSAHGFLVAPMKIGAETITSSAVASGASSVRIKLIANPLENNERPTVDICAGFDDDDGYLQTIDGLPLVTVAKRQDAKSASLAAGRDNKSVIVFLSNGANVRQVEVSGITKMMAFDCGTFELK
;
A
#
# COMPACT_ATOMS: atom_id res chain seq x y z
N MET A 1 64.73 41.23 -32.01
CA MET A 1 65.39 40.02 -32.55
C MET A 1 64.33 38.90 -32.51
N THR A 2 63.61 38.56 -33.59
CA THR A 2 63.99 37.61 -34.70
C THR A 2 64.36 36.24 -34.13
N LYS A 3 63.72 35.08 -34.36
CA LYS A 3 63.13 34.37 -35.54
C LYS A 3 62.19 33.26 -35.01
N THR A 4 61.01 32.91 -35.53
CA THR A 4 60.60 32.27 -36.81
C THR A 4 61.11 30.84 -37.06
N VAL A 5 60.21 29.84 -37.05
CA VAL A 5 60.10 28.59 -37.89
C VAL A 5 58.65 28.05 -37.69
N LEU A 6 57.62 28.25 -38.55
CA LEU A 6 57.18 27.57 -39.80
C LEU A 6 57.27 26.03 -39.76
N ALA A 7 56.37 25.14 -40.18
CA ALA A 7 55.15 25.07 -41.00
C ALA A 7 54.38 23.80 -40.50
N LEU A 8 53.19 23.36 -40.91
CA LEU A 8 52.66 23.16 -42.25
C LEU A 8 51.25 22.59 -42.05
N THR A 9 50.18 23.21 -42.55
CA THR A 9 48.86 22.57 -42.61
C THR A 9 48.39 22.46 -44.05
N ILE A 10 48.26 21.21 -44.45
CA ILE A 10 47.79 20.72 -45.75
C ILE A 10 46.30 21.05 -45.88
N GLY A 11 45.93 21.68 -46.98
CA GLY A 11 44.54 21.86 -47.38
C GLY A 11 43.96 20.59 -47.99
N PHE A 12 42.67 20.34 -47.78
CA PHE A 12 41.86 19.51 -48.67
C PHE A 12 40.43 20.06 -48.74
N LEU A 13 40.03 20.39 -49.97
CA LEU A 13 38.64 20.59 -50.38
C LEU A 13 37.83 19.32 -50.07
N ALA A 14 36.67 19.47 -49.44
CA ALA A 14 35.68 18.40 -49.36
C ALA A 14 34.37 18.85 -50.03
N VAL A 15 34.10 18.17 -51.15
CA VAL A 15 32.94 18.26 -52.02
C VAL A 15 31.67 17.85 -51.26
N SER A 16 30.62 18.65 -51.35
CA SER A 16 29.30 18.33 -50.80
C SER A 16 28.65 17.19 -51.59
N PHE A 17 28.52 16.01 -50.97
CA PHE A 17 27.61 14.98 -51.45
C PHE A 17 26.31 15.06 -50.64
N LEU A 18 25.25 15.49 -51.32
CA LEU A 18 23.88 15.46 -50.83
C LEU A 18 23.43 13.98 -50.82
N ARG A 19 23.37 13.37 -49.64
CA ARG A 19 22.79 12.03 -49.46
C ARG A 19 21.38 12.22 -48.92
N ALA A 20 20.37 11.94 -49.75
CA ALA A 20 19.00 11.77 -49.27
C ALA A 20 18.98 10.56 -48.33
N GLN A 21 18.74 10.80 -47.04
CA GLN A 21 18.68 9.76 -46.02
C GLN A 21 17.20 9.45 -45.79
N GLU A 22 16.75 8.27 -46.25
CA GLU A 22 15.46 7.71 -45.87
C GLU A 22 15.36 7.67 -44.34
N THR A 23 14.34 8.33 -43.82
CA THR A 23 14.06 8.38 -42.38
C THR A 23 13.50 7.02 -41.98
N LEU A 24 14.32 6.20 -41.31
CA LEU A 24 13.85 5.02 -40.60
C LEU A 24 12.80 5.46 -39.56
N PRO A 25 11.64 4.79 -39.46
CA PRO A 25 10.68 5.12 -38.42
C PRO A 25 11.32 4.91 -37.05
N SER A 26 11.27 5.95 -36.22
CA SER A 26 11.61 5.87 -34.80
C SER A 26 10.76 4.77 -34.16
N PRO A 27 11.32 3.83 -33.38
CA PRO A 27 10.50 2.89 -32.63
C PRO A 27 9.62 3.71 -31.67
N SER A 28 8.30 3.63 -31.86
CA SER A 28 7.35 4.06 -30.84
C SER A 28 7.64 3.29 -29.55
N PRO A 29 7.53 3.89 -28.36
CA PRO A 29 7.57 3.13 -27.12
C PRO A 29 6.45 2.09 -27.21
N THR A 30 6.85 0.82 -27.32
CA THR A 30 5.94 -0.33 -27.26
C THR A 30 5.10 -0.14 -26.01
N ALA A 31 3.80 0.11 -26.16
CA ALA A 31 2.88 0.07 -25.06
C ALA A 31 3.01 -1.30 -24.41
N THR A 32 3.52 -1.34 -23.18
CA THR A 32 3.53 -2.55 -22.35
C THR A 32 2.10 -3.08 -22.36
N PRO A 33 1.86 -4.37 -22.66
CA PRO A 33 0.51 -4.90 -22.64
C PRO A 33 -0.14 -4.56 -21.30
N SER A 34 -1.37 -4.03 -21.34
CA SER A 34 -2.15 -3.73 -20.14
C SER A 34 -2.35 -5.02 -19.34
N ARG A 35 -1.48 -5.27 -18.36
CA ARG A 35 -1.53 -6.40 -17.43
C ARG A 35 -2.67 -6.16 -16.44
N SER A 36 -3.91 -6.41 -16.85
CA SER A 36 -5.06 -6.26 -15.95
C SER A 36 -5.49 -7.62 -15.41
N ILE A 37 -5.31 -7.82 -14.11
CA ILE A 37 -5.73 -9.02 -13.39
C ILE A 37 -7.04 -8.70 -12.67
N ARG A 38 -8.08 -9.49 -12.92
CA ARG A 38 -9.35 -9.41 -12.17
C ARG A 38 -9.22 -10.21 -10.88
N ILE A 39 -9.50 -9.56 -9.76
CA ILE A 39 -9.53 -10.16 -8.42
C ILE A 39 -10.99 -10.24 -8.01
N SER A 40 -11.43 -11.38 -7.46
CA SER A 40 -12.82 -11.61 -7.07
C SER A 40 -12.90 -12.40 -5.79
N PHE A 41 -13.87 -12.06 -4.95
CA PHE A 41 -14.08 -12.70 -3.66
C PHE A 41 -15.54 -12.59 -3.24
N VAL A 42 -15.97 -13.51 -2.37
CA VAL A 42 -17.25 -13.39 -1.68
C VAL A 42 -17.00 -12.62 -0.39
N PRO A 43 -17.65 -11.46 -0.17
CA PRO A 43 -17.41 -10.68 1.03
C PRO A 43 -17.84 -11.48 2.28
N PRO A 44 -17.07 -11.46 3.37
CA PRO A 44 -17.50 -12.05 4.63
C PRO A 44 -18.86 -11.51 5.09
N PRO A 45 -19.67 -12.30 5.81
CA PRO A 45 -20.98 -11.86 6.30
C PRO A 45 -20.83 -10.97 7.55
N LEU A 46 -20.19 -9.81 7.38
CA LEU A 46 -20.01 -8.76 8.37
C LEU A 46 -20.31 -7.41 7.70
N GLU A 47 -20.91 -6.48 8.43
CA GLU A 47 -21.07 -5.10 7.93
C GLU A 47 -19.80 -4.31 8.25
N GLY A 48 -19.28 -3.57 7.27
CA GLY A 48 -18.07 -2.79 7.44
C GLY A 48 -17.41 -2.41 6.12
N LYS A 49 -16.19 -1.94 6.22
CA LYS A 49 -15.37 -1.48 5.10
C LYS A 49 -14.28 -2.48 4.75
N ILE A 50 -13.89 -2.52 3.48
CA ILE A 50 -12.92 -3.48 2.95
C ILE A 50 -11.56 -2.83 2.84
N SER A 51 -10.55 -3.48 3.43
CA SER A 51 -9.15 -3.23 3.10
C SER A 51 -8.57 -4.45 2.39
N LEU A 52 -7.97 -4.24 1.21
CA LEU A 52 -7.52 -5.31 0.32
C LEU A 52 -6.12 -5.00 -0.21
N GLY A 53 -5.20 -5.95 -0.01
CA GLY A 53 -3.83 -5.87 -0.50
C GLY A 53 -3.52 -6.93 -1.56
N VAL A 54 -2.49 -6.66 -2.36
CA VAL A 54 -1.80 -7.65 -3.20
C VAL A 54 -0.46 -7.96 -2.57
N TYR A 55 -0.10 -9.23 -2.55
CA TYR A 55 1.07 -9.75 -1.88
C TYR A 55 1.91 -10.55 -2.86
N SER A 56 3.24 -10.44 -2.72
CA SER A 56 4.18 -11.30 -3.41
C SER A 56 4.08 -12.76 -2.94
N GLU A 57 4.75 -13.68 -3.64
CA GLU A 57 4.88 -15.08 -3.22
C GLU A 57 5.48 -15.27 -1.80
N TRP A 58 6.22 -14.27 -1.31
CA TRP A 58 6.84 -14.25 0.01
C TRP A 58 5.92 -13.67 1.09
N GLY A 59 4.68 -13.31 0.76
CA GLY A 59 3.72 -12.72 1.68
C GLY A 59 4.00 -11.25 2.01
N GLN A 60 4.83 -10.56 1.21
CA GLN A 60 5.06 -9.13 1.38
C GLN A 60 3.98 -8.36 0.63
N LEU A 61 3.34 -7.39 1.30
CA LEU A 61 2.42 -6.45 0.65
C LEU A 61 3.18 -5.65 -0.40
N VAL A 62 2.67 -5.66 -1.64
CA VAL A 62 3.26 -4.93 -2.78
C VAL A 62 2.35 -3.83 -3.29
N ARG A 63 1.05 -3.90 -3.01
CA ARG A 63 0.07 -2.89 -3.41
C ARG A 63 -1.10 -2.88 -2.43
N VAL A 64 -1.49 -1.71 -1.95
CA VAL A 64 -2.81 -1.49 -1.36
C VAL A 64 -3.78 -1.23 -2.51
N LEU A 65 -4.73 -2.14 -2.72
CA LEU A 65 -5.76 -1.96 -3.77
C LEU A 65 -6.92 -1.12 -3.29
N HIS A 66 -7.33 -1.34 -2.05
CA HIS A 66 -8.45 -0.67 -1.41
C HIS A 66 -8.11 -0.44 0.06
N GLN A 67 -8.34 0.76 0.53
CA GLN A 67 -8.26 1.14 1.93
C GLN A 67 -9.63 1.64 2.35
N GLU A 68 -10.23 0.99 3.36
CA GLU A 68 -11.51 1.41 3.91
C GLU A 68 -12.65 1.57 2.88
N ALA A 69 -12.63 0.73 1.84
CA ALA A 69 -13.56 0.84 0.72
C ALA A 69 -14.96 0.35 1.08
N GLU A 70 -15.96 1.05 0.56
CA GLU A 70 -17.36 0.63 0.60
C GLU A 70 -17.63 -0.42 -0.50
N PHE A 71 -18.75 -1.14 -0.39
CA PHE A 71 -19.04 -2.25 -1.32
C PHE A 71 -19.33 -1.78 -2.76
N ASP A 72 -19.79 -0.54 -2.93
CA ASP A 72 -20.09 0.07 -4.23
C ASP A 72 -18.84 0.54 -4.98
N GLU A 73 -17.67 0.56 -4.33
CA GLU A 73 -16.36 0.76 -4.96
C GLU A 73 -15.88 -0.48 -5.72
N PHE A 74 -16.59 -1.62 -5.57
CA PHE A 74 -16.33 -2.86 -6.29
C PHE A 74 -17.35 -3.08 -7.41
N THR A 75 -16.94 -3.84 -8.42
CA THR A 75 -17.91 -4.38 -9.39
C THR A 75 -18.68 -5.52 -8.75
N ILE A 76 -19.98 -5.32 -8.53
CA ILE A 76 -20.91 -6.29 -7.95
C ILE A 76 -21.35 -7.29 -9.03
N GLY A 77 -20.96 -8.56 -8.86
CA GLY A 77 -21.49 -9.70 -9.61
C GLY A 77 -22.69 -10.34 -8.91
N ALA A 78 -23.21 -11.44 -9.48
CA ALA A 78 -24.34 -12.15 -8.88
C ALA A 78 -24.07 -12.64 -7.45
N ASP A 79 -22.86 -13.17 -7.21
CA ASP A 79 -22.48 -13.81 -5.94
C ASP A 79 -21.12 -13.34 -5.40
N ALA A 80 -20.49 -12.33 -6.01
CA ALA A 80 -19.13 -11.91 -5.68
C ALA A 80 -18.87 -10.43 -5.94
N LEU A 81 -17.95 -9.84 -5.17
CA LEU A 81 -17.34 -8.56 -5.46
C LEU A 81 -16.09 -8.76 -6.33
N SER A 82 -15.73 -7.74 -7.12
CA SER A 82 -14.51 -7.78 -7.91
C SER A 82 -13.86 -6.43 -8.13
N THR A 83 -12.53 -6.44 -8.23
CA THR A 83 -11.68 -5.29 -8.57
C THR A 83 -10.63 -5.71 -9.60
N LYS A 84 -9.84 -4.76 -10.08
CA LYS A 84 -8.72 -5.00 -11.00
C LYS A 84 -7.42 -4.52 -10.39
N TRP A 85 -6.35 -5.26 -10.65
CA TRP A 85 -4.98 -4.84 -10.41
C TRP A 85 -4.25 -4.74 -11.75
N ASP A 86 -3.41 -3.73 -11.90
CA ASP A 86 -2.70 -3.41 -13.14
C ASP A 86 -1.25 -3.93 -13.17
N GLY A 87 -0.85 -4.69 -12.14
CA GLY A 87 0.49 -5.27 -12.01
C GLY A 87 1.54 -4.30 -11.48
N LYS A 88 1.14 -3.18 -10.86
CA LYS A 88 2.06 -2.20 -10.27
C LYS A 88 2.06 -2.22 -8.75
N ASP A 89 3.14 -1.71 -8.16
CA ASP A 89 3.24 -1.42 -6.73
C ASP A 89 2.60 -0.07 -6.37
N ASP A 90 2.62 0.32 -5.10
CA ASP A 90 2.04 1.61 -4.63
C ASP A 90 2.77 2.86 -5.17
N TYR A 91 3.94 2.69 -5.79
CA TYR A 91 4.71 3.78 -6.41
C TYR A 91 4.57 3.80 -7.94
N ASP A 92 3.60 3.06 -8.47
CA ASP A 92 3.32 2.90 -9.90
C ASP A 92 4.48 2.29 -10.71
N TYR A 93 5.36 1.51 -10.07
CA TYR A 93 6.36 0.71 -10.78
C TYR A 93 5.78 -0.65 -11.19
N ASP A 94 6.08 -1.07 -12.42
CA ASP A 94 5.71 -2.40 -12.90
C ASP A 94 6.41 -3.50 -12.08
N LEU A 95 5.63 -4.45 -11.58
CA LEU A 95 6.16 -5.60 -10.87
C LEU A 95 6.56 -6.73 -11.83
N PRO A 96 7.55 -7.56 -11.45
CA PRO A 96 8.03 -8.63 -12.30
C PRO A 96 6.95 -9.71 -12.50
N PRO A 97 6.97 -10.42 -13.65
CA PRO A 97 6.17 -11.62 -13.84
C PRO A 97 6.42 -12.63 -12.72
N GLY A 98 5.36 -13.27 -12.23
CA GLY A 98 5.46 -14.16 -11.09
C GLY A 98 4.12 -14.45 -10.43
N LYS A 99 4.16 -15.18 -9.31
CA LYS A 99 2.98 -15.53 -8.52
C LYS A 99 2.73 -14.47 -7.45
N TYR A 100 1.47 -14.08 -7.34
CA TYR A 100 0.96 -13.13 -6.35
C TYR A 100 -0.30 -13.68 -5.69
N SER A 101 -0.69 -13.12 -4.55
CA SER A 101 -1.96 -13.37 -3.91
C SER A 101 -2.67 -12.07 -3.57
N ALA A 102 -3.97 -12.12 -3.35
CA ALA A 102 -4.71 -11.01 -2.78
C ALA A 102 -5.54 -11.51 -1.61
N HIS A 103 -5.53 -10.76 -0.52
CA HIS A 103 -6.33 -11.04 0.66
C HIS A 103 -6.54 -9.73 1.43
N GLY A 104 -7.51 -9.75 2.34
CA GLY A 104 -7.92 -8.53 3.01
C GLY A 104 -8.71 -8.77 4.28
N PHE A 105 -9.21 -7.67 4.82
CA PHE A 105 -10.02 -7.64 6.02
C PHE A 105 -11.29 -6.84 5.76
N LEU A 106 -12.41 -7.40 6.19
CA LEU A 106 -13.66 -6.67 6.34
C LEU A 106 -13.71 -6.15 7.77
N VAL A 107 -13.66 -4.84 7.92
CA VAL A 107 -13.49 -4.13 9.19
C VAL A 107 -14.82 -3.48 9.58
N ALA A 108 -15.45 -3.99 10.64
CA ALA A 108 -16.67 -3.38 11.15
C ALA A 108 -16.38 -1.99 11.74
N PRO A 109 -17.39 -1.10 11.82
CA PRO A 109 -17.22 0.22 12.42
C PRO A 109 -16.58 0.15 13.81
N MET A 110 -15.43 0.80 13.95
CA MET A 110 -14.71 0.93 15.20
C MET A 110 -15.08 2.25 15.89
N LYS A 111 -15.02 2.25 17.22
CA LYS A 111 -15.21 3.48 17.98
C LYS A 111 -13.85 4.12 18.21
N ILE A 112 -13.65 5.26 17.55
CA ILE A 112 -12.47 6.13 17.65
C ILE A 112 -12.75 7.17 18.75
N GLY A 113 -11.89 7.21 19.75
CA GLY A 113 -11.98 8.14 20.87
C GLY A 113 -11.56 9.57 20.51
N ALA A 114 -11.76 10.49 21.44
CA ALA A 114 -11.26 11.85 21.30
C ALA A 114 -9.72 11.87 21.40
N GLU A 115 -9.10 12.73 20.60
CA GLU A 115 -7.66 12.95 20.63
C GLU A 115 -7.27 13.74 21.88
N THR A 116 -6.26 13.26 22.60
CA THR A 116 -5.68 13.95 23.76
C THR A 116 -4.20 14.21 23.53
N ILE A 117 -3.70 15.36 23.98
CA ILE A 117 -2.30 15.77 23.77
C ILE A 117 -1.57 15.73 25.11
N THR A 118 -0.45 15.05 25.14
CA THR A 118 0.45 15.01 26.30
C THR A 118 1.83 15.53 25.94
N SER A 119 2.38 16.41 26.79
CA SER A 119 3.75 16.90 26.68
C SER A 119 4.69 15.88 27.35
N SER A 120 4.99 14.81 26.63
CA SER A 120 5.97 13.79 27.01
C SER A 120 6.59 13.22 25.75
N ALA A 121 7.93 13.15 25.70
CA ALA A 121 8.66 12.68 24.51
C ALA A 121 8.58 11.17 24.30
N VAL A 122 8.11 10.41 25.30
CA VAL A 122 8.10 8.94 25.27
C VAL A 122 6.69 8.42 24.97
N ALA A 123 6.42 8.14 23.70
CA ALA A 123 5.33 7.25 23.33
C ALA A 123 5.73 5.81 23.70
N SER A 124 5.42 5.39 24.92
CA SER A 124 5.67 4.02 25.38
C SER A 124 4.59 3.09 24.82
N GLY A 125 4.73 2.72 23.54
CA GLY A 125 3.89 1.73 22.86
C GLY A 125 4.68 0.46 22.53
N ALA A 126 3.97 -0.66 22.45
CA ALA A 126 4.44 -1.87 21.77
C ALA A 126 4.57 -1.60 20.25
N SER A 127 5.46 -2.31 19.58
CA SER A 127 5.56 -2.23 18.12
C SER A 127 4.34 -2.83 17.42
N SER A 128 3.66 -3.79 18.07
CA SER A 128 2.44 -4.43 17.56
C SER A 128 1.60 -5.05 18.69
N VAL A 129 0.32 -5.31 18.40
CA VAL A 129 -0.63 -5.99 19.28
C VAL A 129 -1.28 -7.14 18.50
N ARG A 130 -1.23 -8.35 19.07
CA ARG A 130 -1.93 -9.52 18.52
C ARG A 130 -3.40 -9.51 18.91
N ILE A 131 -4.28 -9.61 17.92
CA ILE A 131 -5.73 -9.65 18.13
C ILE A 131 -6.34 -10.92 17.55
N LYS A 132 -7.43 -11.36 18.17
CA LYS A 132 -8.24 -12.48 17.69
C LYS A 132 -9.43 -11.95 16.91
N LEU A 133 -9.60 -12.46 15.70
CA LEU A 133 -10.64 -12.04 14.76
C LEU A 133 -11.93 -12.84 14.94
N ILE A 134 -13.00 -12.34 14.32
CA ILE A 134 -14.21 -13.12 14.12
C ILE A 134 -13.91 -14.13 13.00
N ALA A 135 -14.32 -15.39 13.19
CA ALA A 135 -14.20 -16.39 12.15
C ALA A 135 -15.09 -16.01 10.96
N ASN A 136 -14.51 -16.00 9.76
CA ASN A 136 -15.29 -15.90 8.53
C ASN A 136 -15.89 -17.29 8.24
N PRO A 137 -17.22 -17.48 8.29
CA PRO A 137 -17.84 -18.79 8.05
C PRO A 137 -17.70 -19.27 6.60
N LEU A 138 -17.31 -18.40 5.67
CA LEU A 138 -16.98 -18.77 4.30
C LEU A 138 -15.59 -19.43 4.19
N GLU A 139 -14.76 -19.26 5.21
CA GLU A 139 -13.42 -19.81 5.32
C GLU A 139 -13.41 -20.94 6.35
N ASN A 140 -12.72 -22.03 6.06
CA ASN A 140 -12.53 -23.11 7.02
C ASN A 140 -11.39 -22.79 8.02
N ASN A 141 -11.48 -21.64 8.69
CA ASN A 141 -10.44 -21.13 9.60
C ASN A 141 -11.01 -20.83 10.98
N GLU A 142 -10.57 -21.60 11.98
CA GLU A 142 -10.98 -21.41 13.37
C GLU A 142 -10.34 -20.15 13.97
N ARG A 143 -11.07 -19.02 13.88
CA ARG A 143 -10.79 -17.73 14.55
C ARG A 143 -9.34 -17.24 14.36
N PRO A 144 -9.00 -16.76 13.14
CA PRO A 144 -7.65 -16.30 12.84
C PRO A 144 -7.18 -15.18 13.78
N THR A 145 -5.87 -15.08 13.97
CA THR A 145 -5.23 -13.96 14.67
C THR A 145 -4.44 -13.10 13.69
N VAL A 146 -4.38 -11.80 13.95
CA VAL A 146 -3.55 -10.86 13.19
C VAL A 146 -2.77 -9.98 14.15
N ASP A 147 -1.55 -9.61 13.75
CA ASP A 147 -0.73 -8.63 14.46
C ASP A 147 -0.94 -7.27 13.81
N ILE A 148 -1.38 -6.28 14.60
CA ILE A 148 -1.62 -4.92 14.14
C ILE A 148 -0.63 -3.94 14.76
N CYS A 149 -0.31 -2.87 14.05
CA CYS A 149 0.49 -1.76 14.55
C CYS A 149 -0.14 -0.42 14.12
N ALA A 150 0.45 0.68 14.60
CA ALA A 150 0.07 2.01 14.14
C ALA A 150 0.95 2.40 12.94
N GLY A 151 0.34 2.97 11.91
CA GLY A 151 0.99 3.51 10.72
C GLY A 151 0.48 4.91 10.42
N PHE A 152 1.12 5.56 9.44
CA PHE A 152 0.63 6.80 8.85
C PHE A 152 1.18 6.94 7.42
N ASP A 153 0.44 7.65 6.59
CA ASP A 153 0.87 8.18 5.30
C ASP A 153 1.06 9.69 5.41
N ASP A 154 1.02 10.47 4.34
CA ASP A 154 1.21 11.93 4.42
C ASP A 154 0.05 12.70 5.07
N ASP A 155 -1.16 12.12 5.09
CA ASP A 155 -2.39 12.80 5.50
C ASP A 155 -2.95 12.24 6.82
N ASP A 156 -2.90 10.92 6.99
CA ASP A 156 -3.68 10.16 7.94
C ASP A 156 -2.81 9.20 8.76
N GLY A 157 -3.20 9.02 10.03
CA GLY A 157 -2.71 7.98 10.91
C GLY A 157 -3.77 6.89 11.05
N TYR A 158 -3.35 5.64 11.00
CA TYR A 158 -4.24 4.49 10.93
C TYR A 158 -3.73 3.30 11.76
N LEU A 159 -4.64 2.38 12.06
CA LEU A 159 -4.26 1.01 12.39
C LEU A 159 -4.00 0.27 11.08
N GLN A 160 -2.93 -0.51 11.06
CA GLN A 160 -2.56 -1.38 9.94
C GLN A 160 -2.15 -2.75 10.46
N THR A 161 -2.12 -3.74 9.58
CA THR A 161 -1.42 -4.99 9.82
C THR A 161 0.10 -4.74 9.90
N ILE A 162 0.84 -5.67 10.51
CA ILE A 162 2.31 -5.59 10.59
C ILE A 162 3.01 -5.53 9.22
N ASP A 163 2.43 -6.12 8.19
CA ASP A 163 2.93 -6.08 6.82
C ASP A 163 2.53 -4.80 6.04
N GLY A 164 1.76 -3.90 6.67
CA GLY A 164 1.52 -2.54 6.18
C GLY A 164 0.17 -2.29 5.52
N LEU A 165 -0.79 -3.24 5.54
CA LEU A 165 -2.13 -3.02 4.99
C LEU A 165 -2.93 -2.10 5.94
N PRO A 166 -3.30 -0.88 5.52
CA PRO A 166 -4.14 0.01 6.33
C PRO A 166 -5.51 -0.62 6.56
N LEU A 167 -6.03 -0.53 7.79
CA LEU A 167 -7.30 -1.15 8.18
C LEU A 167 -8.37 -0.11 8.55
N VAL A 168 -7.98 0.92 9.30
CA VAL A 168 -8.87 1.98 9.73
C VAL A 168 -8.09 3.25 10.09
N THR A 169 -8.54 4.38 9.57
CA THR A 169 -8.06 5.71 9.87
C THR A 169 -8.52 6.12 11.25
N VAL A 170 -7.59 6.59 12.08
CA VAL A 170 -7.86 6.93 13.48
C VAL A 170 -7.73 8.43 13.75
N ALA A 171 -6.90 9.15 13.00
CA ALA A 171 -6.68 10.59 13.14
C ALA A 171 -5.94 11.14 11.92
N LYS A 172 -5.96 12.48 11.73
CA LYS A 172 -5.04 13.13 10.79
C LYS A 172 -3.59 13.00 11.27
N ARG A 173 -2.63 12.77 10.37
CA ARG A 173 -1.20 12.69 10.72
C ARG A 173 -0.64 14.00 11.28
N GLN A 174 -1.00 15.13 10.65
CA GLN A 174 -0.46 16.46 10.99
C GLN A 174 1.08 16.47 11.07
N ASP A 175 1.66 16.89 12.19
CA ASP A 175 3.11 17.01 12.37
C ASP A 175 3.77 15.74 12.96
N ALA A 176 3.04 14.62 13.00
CA ALA A 176 3.57 13.38 13.53
C ALA A 176 4.71 12.83 12.67
N LYS A 177 5.79 12.44 13.36
CA LYS A 177 7.01 11.86 12.81
C LYS A 177 7.15 10.38 13.15
N SER A 178 6.43 9.89 14.15
CA SER A 178 6.37 8.49 14.51
C SER A 178 4.99 8.11 15.02
N ALA A 179 4.65 6.83 14.85
CA ALA A 179 3.46 6.22 15.40
C ALA A 179 3.82 4.97 16.19
N SER A 180 3.08 4.71 17.26
CA SER A 180 3.19 3.47 18.02
C SER A 180 1.83 3.07 18.58
N LEU A 181 1.74 1.83 19.07
CA LEU A 181 0.50 1.23 19.52
C LEU A 181 0.67 0.67 20.93
N ALA A 182 -0.31 0.79 21.81
CA ALA A 182 -0.34 0.00 23.05
C ALA A 182 -1.68 -0.72 23.19
N ALA A 183 -1.68 -1.78 24.00
CA ALA A 183 -2.93 -2.37 24.46
C ALA A 183 -3.75 -1.31 25.22
N GLY A 184 -5.05 -1.29 24.96
CA GLY A 184 -5.99 -0.39 25.63
C GLY A 184 -6.39 -0.92 27.00
N ARG A 185 -7.52 -0.40 27.49
CA ARG A 185 -8.08 -0.80 28.80
C ARG A 185 -8.48 -2.27 28.83
N ASP A 186 -8.88 -2.82 27.69
CA ASP A 186 -9.31 -4.21 27.53
C ASP A 186 -8.69 -4.85 26.27
N ASN A 187 -8.93 -6.14 26.09
CA ASN A 187 -8.41 -6.90 24.93
C ASN A 187 -9.15 -6.60 23.60
N LYS A 188 -10.03 -5.60 23.57
CA LYS A 188 -10.79 -5.15 22.40
C LYS A 188 -10.50 -3.68 22.08
N SER A 189 -9.51 -3.09 22.76
CA SER A 189 -9.10 -1.71 22.58
C SER A 189 -7.59 -1.60 22.48
N VAL A 190 -7.15 -0.57 21.78
CA VAL A 190 -5.75 -0.15 21.65
C VAL A 190 -5.68 1.36 21.78
N ILE A 191 -4.50 1.86 22.14
CA ILE A 191 -4.19 3.28 22.14
C ILE A 191 -3.16 3.53 21.05
N VAL A 192 -3.51 4.38 20.10
CA VAL A 192 -2.60 4.86 19.05
C VAL A 192 -1.91 6.13 19.55
N PHE A 193 -0.60 6.16 19.43
CA PHE A 193 0.23 7.31 19.76
C PHE A 193 0.82 7.89 18.49
N LEU A 194 0.58 9.17 18.22
CA LEU A 194 1.20 9.92 17.14
C LEU A 194 2.12 10.99 17.75
N SER A 195 3.43 10.89 17.53
CA SER A 195 4.44 11.75 18.16
C SER A 195 5.13 12.64 17.14
N ASN A 196 5.30 13.92 17.46
CA ASN A 196 6.14 14.85 16.70
C ASN A 196 7.54 15.06 17.33
N GLY A 197 7.83 14.35 18.42
CA GLY A 197 9.06 14.45 19.22
C GLY A 197 9.00 15.43 20.39
N ALA A 198 7.99 16.30 20.44
CA ALA A 198 7.74 17.21 21.57
C ALA A 198 6.41 16.88 22.28
N ASN A 199 5.38 16.59 21.49
CA ASN A 199 4.07 16.20 21.95
C ASN A 199 3.70 14.82 21.40
N VAL A 200 2.90 14.11 22.19
CA VAL A 200 2.28 12.84 21.80
C VAL A 200 0.78 13.02 21.83
N ARG A 201 0.15 12.71 20.71
CA ARG A 201 -1.30 12.71 20.52
C ARG A 201 -1.79 11.28 20.67
N GLN A 202 -2.78 11.07 21.52
CA GLN A 202 -3.28 9.75 21.89
C GLN A 202 -4.73 9.61 21.48
N VAL A 203 -5.04 8.48 20.84
CA VAL A 203 -6.39 8.12 20.41
C VAL A 203 -6.67 6.69 20.84
N GLU A 204 -7.69 6.49 21.66
CA GLU A 204 -8.16 5.15 22.02
C GLU A 204 -9.11 4.63 20.93
N VAL A 205 -8.84 3.45 20.41
CA VAL A 205 -9.67 2.76 19.40
C VAL A 205 -10.22 1.50 20.02
N SER A 206 -11.53 1.30 19.91
CA SER A 206 -12.23 0.14 20.48
C SER A 206 -13.06 -0.59 19.44
N GLY A 207 -13.25 -1.89 19.64
CA GLY A 207 -13.89 -2.76 18.66
C GLY A 207 -12.92 -3.45 17.70
N ILE A 208 -11.62 -3.42 17.98
CA ILE A 208 -10.55 -3.94 17.10
C ILE A 208 -10.68 -5.43 16.76
N THR A 209 -11.44 -6.21 17.53
CA THR A 209 -11.67 -7.62 17.25
C THR A 209 -12.78 -7.86 16.23
N LYS A 210 -13.57 -6.83 15.88
CA LYS A 210 -14.70 -6.93 14.96
C LYS A 210 -14.25 -6.84 13.50
N MET A 211 -13.39 -7.77 13.10
CA MET A 211 -12.92 -7.88 11.72
C MET A 211 -12.95 -9.34 11.30
N MET A 212 -13.15 -9.58 10.01
CA MET A 212 -13.04 -10.89 9.37
C MET A 212 -11.98 -10.82 8.28
N ALA A 213 -11.05 -11.77 8.28
CA ALA A 213 -10.13 -11.95 7.16
C ALA A 213 -10.83 -12.71 6.01
N PHE A 214 -10.43 -12.43 4.78
CA PHE A 214 -10.86 -13.15 3.59
C PHE A 214 -9.72 -13.29 2.60
N ASP A 215 -9.72 -14.38 1.84
CA ASP A 215 -8.73 -14.67 0.80
C ASP A 215 -9.36 -14.53 -0.59
N CYS A 216 -8.64 -13.92 -1.53
CA CYS A 216 -9.07 -13.77 -2.92
C CYS A 216 -8.32 -14.72 -3.88
N GLY A 217 -7.51 -15.63 -3.33
CA GLY A 217 -6.71 -16.59 -4.05
C GLY A 217 -5.36 -16.06 -4.57
N THR A 218 -4.71 -16.90 -5.37
CA THR A 218 -3.42 -16.62 -6.02
C THR A 218 -3.57 -16.51 -7.53
N PHE A 219 -2.76 -15.67 -8.16
CA PHE A 219 -2.76 -15.45 -9.60
C PHE A 219 -1.33 -15.21 -10.13
N GLU A 220 -1.16 -15.39 -11.44
CA GLU A 220 0.11 -15.16 -12.12
C GLU A 220 0.08 -13.85 -12.91
N LEU A 221 1.08 -12.99 -12.69
CA LEU A 221 1.39 -11.84 -13.51
C LEU A 221 2.29 -12.29 -14.67
N LYS A 222 1.89 -11.97 -15.91
CA LYS A 222 2.60 -12.35 -17.15
C LYS A 222 3.36 -11.18 -17.75
#